data_AF-A0A5C4T9L0-F1
#
_entry.id   AF-A0A5C4T9L0-F1
#
_cell.length_a   1.000
_cell.length_b   1.000
_cell.length_c   1.000
_cell.angle_alpha   90.00
_cell.angle_beta   90.00
_cell.angle_gamma   90.00
#
_symmetry.space_group_name_H-M   'P 1'
#
loop_
_entity.id
_entity.type
_entity.pdbx_description
1 polymer ?
#
loop_
_entity_poly.entity_id
_entity_poly.type
_entity_poly.pdbx_seq_one_letter_code
_entity_poly.pdbx_strand_id
1 'polypeptide(L)' 'MLNVEVHGTRFIVRVISDQWGEDNFEFLSRPALMHWAEGTFSKERFEGSEEEREQIIEAFKQV' A
#
# COMPACT_ATOMS: atom_id res chain seq x y z
N MET A 1 -10.68 3.09 -1.35
CA MET A 1 -10.01 3.87 -0.28
C MET A 1 -8.88 3.03 0.28
N LEU A 2 -7.68 3.60 0.44
CA LEU A 2 -6.53 2.92 1.02
C LEU A 2 -6.17 3.56 2.36
N ASN A 3 -5.95 2.74 3.38
CA ASN A 3 -5.58 3.20 4.72
C ASN A 3 -4.39 2.38 5.25
N VAL A 4 -3.49 3.03 5.99
CA VAL A 4 -2.31 2.38 6.57
C VAL A 4 -2.23 2.72 8.05
N GLU A 5 -2.15 1.71 8.89
CA GLU A 5 -2.09 1.84 10.34
C GLU A 5 -0.82 1.22 10.90
N VAL A 6 -0.21 1.89 11.86
CA VAL A 6 1.00 1.43 12.55
C VAL A 6 0.63 0.92 13.93
N HIS A 7 0.83 -0.37 14.15
CA HIS A 7 0.55 -1.07 15.41
C HIS A 7 1.86 -1.56 16.03
N GLY A 8 2.58 -0.64 16.67
CA GLY A 8 3.88 -0.94 17.29
C GLY A 8 4.92 -1.35 16.24
N THR A 9 5.18 -2.64 16.11
CA THR A 9 6.12 -3.20 15.10
C THR A 9 5.43 -3.66 13.81
N ARG A 10 4.10 -3.62 13.76
CA ARG A 10 3.29 -4.13 12.66
C ARG A 10 2.67 -2.99 11.86
N PHE A 11 2.46 -3.23 10.58
CA PHE A 11 1.78 -2.32 9.66
C PHE A 11 0.54 -3.03 9.12
N ILE A 12 -0.61 -2.37 9.16
CA ILE A 12 -1.87 -2.88 8.65
C ILE A 12 -2.31 -1.99 7.50
N VAL A 13 -2.44 -2.56 6.30
CA VAL A 13 -2.96 -1.87 5.13
C VAL A 13 -4.37 -2.35 4.86
N ARG A 14 -5.33 -1.42 4.81
CA ARG A 14 -6.71 -1.70 4.44
C ARG A 14 -7.02 -1.10 3.09
N VAL A 15 -7.54 -1.90 2.18
CA VAL A 15 -7.99 -1.48 0.87
C VAL A 15 -9.49 -1.75 0.78
N ILE A 16 -10.28 -0.68 0.82
CA ILE A 16 -11.73 -0.75 0.69
C ILE A 16 -12.07 -0.47 -0.77
N SER A 17 -12.52 -1.49 -1.47
CA SER A 17 -13.02 -1.43 -2.85
C SER A 17 -14.53 -1.54 -2.87
N ASP A 18 -15.19 -0.64 -3.60
CA ASP A 18 -16.66 -0.60 -3.69
C ASP A 18 -17.24 -1.85 -4.37
N GLN A 19 -16.44 -2.51 -5.22
CA GLN A 19 -16.86 -3.70 -5.96
C GLN A 19 -16.44 -5.03 -5.30
N TRP A 20 -15.45 -5.01 -4.41
CA TRP A 20 -14.81 -6.24 -3.89
C TRP A 20 -14.78 -6.34 -2.35
N GLY A 21 -15.19 -5.29 -1.64
CA GLY A 21 -15.20 -5.26 -0.17
C GLY A 21 -13.89 -4.72 0.42
N GLU A 22 -13.57 -5.15 1.65
CA GLU A 22 -12.36 -4.74 2.37
C GLU A 22 -11.30 -5.84 2.31
N ASP A 23 -10.15 -5.53 1.73
CA ASP A 23 -8.92 -6.32 1.84
C ASP A 23 -8.03 -5.76 2.95
N ASN A 24 -7.41 -6.66 3.71
CA ASN A 24 -6.60 -6.31 4.88
C ASN A 24 -5.26 -7.05 4.81
N PHE A 25 -4.15 -6.30 4.83
CA PHE A 25 -2.79 -6.83 4.72
C PHE A 25 -1.97 -6.45 5.94
N GLU A 26 -1.40 -7.44 6.64
CA GLU A 26 -0.54 -7.22 7.79
C GLU A 26 0.93 -7.47 7.42
N PHE A 27 1.80 -6.55 7.81
CA PHE A 27 3.24 -6.63 7.60
C PHE A 27 3.98 -6.50 8.92
N LEU A 28 4.97 -7.36 9.14
CA LEU A 28 5.82 -7.36 10.34
C LEU A 28 6.98 -6.36 10.25
N SER A 29 7.18 -5.74 9.09
CA SER A 29 8.30 -4.82 8.86
C SER A 29 8.02 -3.88 7.69
N ARG A 30 8.65 -2.69 7.75
CA ARG A 30 8.63 -1.69 6.67
C ARG A 30 9.10 -2.27 5.31
N PRO A 31 10.18 -3.06 5.23
CA PRO A 31 10.58 -3.69 3.97
C PRO A 31 9.52 -4.61 3.37
N ALA A 32 8.78 -5.36 4.20
CA ALA A 32 7.71 -6.23 3.72
C ALA A 32 6.52 -5.41 3.18
N LEU A 33 6.14 -4.33 3.87
CA LEU A 33 5.14 -3.37 3.40
C LEU A 33 5.55 -2.74 2.06
N MET A 34 6.80 -2.29 1.95
CA MET A 34 7.34 -1.67 0.74
C MET A 34 7.33 -2.64 -0.44
N HIS A 35 7.79 -3.88 -0.25
CA HIS A 35 7.79 -4.88 -1.30
C HIS A 35 6.36 -5.19 -1.81
N TRP A 36 5.39 -5.25 -0.90
CA TRP A 36 3.99 -5.37 -1.29
C TRP A 36 3.48 -4.14 -2.05
N ALA A 37 3.79 -2.93 -1.58
CA ALA A 37 3.37 -1.69 -2.24
C ALA A 37 3.96 -1.59 -3.65
N GLU A 38 5.24 -1.90 -3.83
CA GLU A 38 5.89 -1.91 -5.14
C GLU A 38 5.27 -2.93 -6.10
N GLY A 39 4.87 -4.11 -5.60
CA GLY A 39 4.16 -5.13 -6.37
C GLY A 39 2.73 -4.73 -6.74
N THR A 40 1.96 -4.20 -5.78
CA THR A 40 0.57 -3.75 -5.96
C THR A 40 0.51 -2.56 -6.92
N PHE A 41 1.36 -1.57 -6.73
CA PHE A 41 1.48 -0.38 -7.57
C PHE A 41 2.57 -0.54 -8.64
N SER A 42 2.71 -1.75 -9.21
CA SER A 42 3.62 -2.01 -10.32
C SER A 42 3.21 -1.17 -11.53
N LYS A 43 4.18 -0.72 -12.35
CA LYS A 43 3.90 0.07 -13.58
C LYS A 43 2.90 -0.61 -14.52
N GLU A 44 2.85 -1.95 -14.50
CA GLU A 44 1.96 -2.76 -15.33
C GLU A 44 0.53 -2.87 -14.79
N ARG A 45 0.32 -2.64 -13.49
CA ARG A 45 -0.98 -2.77 -12.80
C ARG A 45 -1.56 -1.45 -12.33
N PHE A 46 -0.74 -0.40 -12.31
CA PHE A 46 -1.16 0.93 -11.91
C PHE A 46 -1.79 1.66 -13.09
N GLU A 47 -3.07 2.00 -12.97
CA GLU A 47 -3.83 2.69 -14.02
C GLU A 47 -3.63 4.22 -14.03
N GLY A 48 -2.89 4.76 -13.06
CA GLY A 48 -2.58 6.20 -12.96
C GLY A 48 -1.23 6.62 -13.55
N SER A 49 -0.84 7.86 -13.32
CA SER A 49 0.43 8.41 -13.83
C SER A 49 1.64 7.91 -13.04
N GLU A 50 2.82 7.86 -13.66
CA GLU A 50 4.05 7.44 -12.96
C GLU A 50 4.37 8.33 -11.75
N GLU A 51 4.10 9.63 -11.83
CA GLU A 51 4.20 10.56 -10.70
C GLU A 51 3.26 10.20 -9.54
N GLU A 52 2.00 9.85 -9.82
CA GLU A 52 1.04 9.46 -8.78
C GLU A 52 1.49 8.18 -8.09
N ARG A 53 2.00 7.22 -8.88
CA ARG A 53 2.60 5.98 -8.34
C ARG A 53 3.77 6.31 -7.41
N GLU A 54 4.69 7.18 -7.83
CA GLU A 54 5.84 7.57 -7.02
C GLU A 54 5.41 8.26 -5.73
N GLN A 55 4.42 9.14 -5.78
CA GLN A 55 3.85 9.79 -4.59
C GLN A 55 3.24 8.77 -3.62
N ILE A 56 2.50 7.77 -4.13
CA ILE A 56 1.93 6.70 -3.30
C ILE A 56 3.04 5.90 -2.62
N ILE A 57 4.05 5.45 -3.39
CA ILE A 57 5.18 4.69 -2.86
C ILE A 57 5.98 5.51 -1.84
N GLU A 58 6.16 6.81 -2.08
CA GLU A 58 6.82 7.71 -1.13
C GLU A 58 6.01 7.88 0.16
N ALA A 59 4.68 7.96 0.08
CA ALA A 59 3.82 7.98 1.27
C ALA A 59 4.01 6.72 2.13
N PHE A 60 4.10 5.53 1.51
CA PHE A 60 4.42 4.29 2.23
C PHE A 60 5.81 4.30 2.89
N LYS A 61 6.79 5.01 2.31
CA LYS A 61 8.12 5.19 2.92
C LYS A 61 8.13 6.12 4.12
N GLN A 62 7.15 7.02 4.24
CA GLN A 62 7.06 8.01 5.31
C GLN A 62 6.24 7.52 6.53
N VAL A 63 5.45 6.46 6.36
CA VAL A 63 4.66 5.79 7.43
C VAL A 63 5.51 5.19 8.55
#